data_AF-A0A7J5Y2N5-F1
#
_entry.id   AF-A0A7J5Y2N5-F1
#
_cell.length_a   1.000
_cell.length_b   1.000
_cell.length_c   1.000
_cell.angle_alpha   90.00
_cell.angle_beta   90.00
_cell.angle_gamma   90.00
#
_symmetry.space_group_name_H-M   'P 1'
#
loop_
_entity.id
_entity.type
_entity.pdbx_description
1 polymer ?
#
loop_
_entity_poly.entity_id
_entity_poly.type
_entity_poly.pdbx_seq_one_letter_code
_entity_poly.pdbx_strand_id
1 'polypeptide(L)'
;MYHIVAGREKMNPLTAVVHRFLDMCPTSGPSCGTAEVIYQKMDEACKNAIPWRNCVSLSVDNAPVNTGARNSIASRILKEHGSIYIHGCPCHIIHNTAKQAGLGFLEVCGFDPEDLTVDVGYWFKGSTNRKGYLTEFCELHGSEYLEILMHVSIRWLSLERCLTRILQQYEPLASYFKSSSRHHISMIQMNERLL
;
A
#
# COMPACT_ATOMS: atom_id res chain seq x y z
N MET A 1 8.96 9.10 4.50
CA MET A 1 10.15 8.94 3.65
C MET A 1 10.11 10.07 2.63
N TYR A 2 11.08 10.98 2.69
CA TYR A 2 11.13 12.17 1.84
C TYR A 2 12.10 11.91 0.68
N HIS A 3 11.71 12.26 -0.54
CA HIS A 3 12.57 12.14 -1.72
C HIS A 3 12.90 13.53 -2.26
N ILE A 4 14.20 13.83 -2.37
CA ILE A 4 14.73 15.06 -2.94
C ILE A 4 15.47 14.69 -4.22
N VAL A 5 15.08 15.29 -5.34
CA VAL A 5 15.79 15.14 -6.62
C VAL A 5 16.57 16.43 -6.88
N ALA A 6 17.89 16.31 -6.95
CA ALA A 6 18.78 17.42 -7.30
C ALA A 6 19.29 17.24 -8.74
N GLY A 7 19.22 18.30 -9.54
CA GLY A 7 19.76 18.34 -10.90
C GLY A 7 20.76 19.48 -11.01
N ARG A 8 22.00 19.18 -11.42
CA ARG A 8 22.93 20.17 -11.97
C ARG A 8 23.35 19.67 -13.34
N GLU A 9 23.12 20.51 -14.35
CA GLU A 9 23.53 20.40 -15.76
C GLU A 9 22.65 19.55 -16.71
N LYS A 10 22.67 19.96 -17.99
CA LYS A 10 21.97 19.34 -19.13
C LYS A 10 22.10 17.82 -19.04
N MET A 11 20.96 17.12 -19.08
CA MET A 11 20.91 15.66 -19.11
C MET A 11 21.73 15.13 -20.29
N ASN A 12 22.95 14.70 -19.96
CA ASN A 12 23.74 13.80 -20.77
C ASN A 12 23.09 12.42 -20.65
N PRO A 13 22.79 11.69 -21.75
CA PRO A 13 22.16 10.36 -21.70
C PRO A 13 22.95 9.28 -20.92
N LEU A 14 24.13 9.62 -20.38
CA LEU A 14 24.97 8.78 -19.52
C LEU A 14 24.94 9.19 -18.02
N THR A 15 24.03 10.07 -17.59
CA THR A 15 23.92 10.44 -16.17
C THR A 15 23.28 9.31 -15.37
N ALA A 16 24.09 8.59 -14.59
CA ALA A 16 23.60 7.62 -13.63
C ALA A 16 22.74 8.33 -12.57
N VAL A 17 21.49 7.89 -12.42
CA VAL A 17 20.63 8.31 -11.30
C VAL A 17 21.24 7.75 -10.02
N VAL A 18 21.68 8.62 -9.11
CA VAL A 18 22.22 8.22 -7.81
C VAL A 18 21.16 8.47 -6.74
N HIS A 19 20.80 7.42 -6.01
CA HIS A 19 19.99 7.54 -4.80
C HIS A 19 20.91 7.63 -3.58
N ARG A 20 20.72 8.64 -2.74
CA ARG A 20 21.46 8.82 -1.48
C ARG A 20 20.48 8.99 -0.33
N PHE A 21 20.60 8.11 0.65
CA PHE A 21 19.94 8.29 1.93
C PHE A 21 20.72 9.33 2.76
N LEU A 22 20.07 10.41 3.18
CA LEU A 22 20.71 11.49 3.93
C LEU A 22 20.60 11.26 5.44
N ASP A 23 19.39 11.03 5.95
CA ASP A 23 19.17 10.86 7.39
C ASP A 23 17.79 10.22 7.70
N MET A 24 17.69 9.61 8.89
CA MET A 24 16.44 9.26 9.56
C MET A 24 16.34 10.10 10.83
N CYS A 25 15.72 11.28 10.77
CA CYS A 25 15.64 12.18 11.92
C CYS A 25 14.39 11.89 12.77
N PRO A 26 14.46 11.15 13.89
CA PRO A 26 13.33 11.02 14.79
C PRO A 26 13.04 12.37 15.47
N THR A 27 11.76 12.71 15.59
CA THR A 27 11.29 13.85 16.37
C THR A 27 10.51 13.35 17.58
N SER A 28 10.62 14.05 18.71
CA SER A 28 9.96 13.68 19.97
C SER A 28 9.41 14.90 20.71
N GLY A 29 8.46 14.67 21.61
CA GLY A 29 7.77 15.71 22.37
C GLY A 29 6.47 16.23 21.74
N PRO A 30 5.75 17.14 22.40
CA PRO A 30 4.38 17.52 22.04
C PRO A 30 4.23 18.22 20.68
N SER A 31 5.29 18.84 20.16
CA SER A 31 5.31 19.59 18.89
C SER A 31 6.10 18.89 17.78
N CYS A 32 6.45 17.61 17.98
CA CYS A 32 7.34 16.86 17.10
C CYS A 32 6.83 16.70 15.67
N GLY A 33 5.51 16.74 15.48
CA GLY A 33 4.84 16.62 14.18
C GLY A 33 4.52 17.97 13.53
N THR A 34 5.04 19.09 14.02
CA THR A 34 4.79 20.40 13.40
C THR A 34 5.69 20.63 12.19
N ALA A 35 5.20 21.41 11.23
CA ALA A 35 5.95 21.72 10.02
C ALA A 35 7.29 22.43 10.30
N GLU A 36 7.35 23.24 11.36
CA GLU A 36 8.58 23.90 11.81
C GLU A 36 9.66 22.87 12.18
N VAL A 37 9.33 21.96 13.10
CA VAL A 37 10.28 20.99 13.62
C VAL A 37 10.74 20.03 12.53
N ILE A 38 9.81 19.57 11.68
CA ILE A 38 10.15 18.68 10.57
C ILE A 38 11.03 19.41 9.54
N TYR A 39 10.70 20.65 9.17
CA TYR A 39 11.51 21.46 8.25
C TYR A 39 12.92 21.66 8.78
N GLN A 40 13.08 22.01 10.05
CA GLN A 40 14.40 22.20 10.68
C GLN A 40 15.25 20.94 10.59
N LYS A 41 14.67 19.75 10.83
CA LYS A 41 15.38 18.47 10.69
C LYS A 41 15.75 18.17 9.24
N MET A 42 14.86 18.44 8.28
CA MET A 42 15.17 18.30 6.86
C MET A 42 16.31 19.25 6.44
N ASP A 43 16.29 20.49 6.91
CA ASP A 43 17.32 21.48 6.64
C ASP A 43 18.67 21.06 7.23
N GLU A 44 18.71 20.62 8.49
CA GLU A 44 19.91 20.08 9.14
C GLU A 44 20.54 18.94 8.34
N ALA A 45 19.73 17.99 7.87
CA ALA A 45 20.19 16.84 7.09
C ALA A 45 20.64 17.24 5.67
N CYS A 46 20.00 18.23 5.04
CA CYS A 46 20.25 18.56 3.64
C CYS A 46 21.28 19.67 3.45
N LYS A 47 21.34 20.70 4.29
CA LYS A 47 22.08 21.95 4.02
C LYS A 47 23.55 21.77 3.65
N ASN A 48 24.22 20.77 4.24
CA ASN A 48 25.63 20.48 3.98
C ASN A 48 25.86 19.59 2.75
N ALA A 49 24.88 18.79 2.36
CA ALA A 49 24.98 17.87 1.24
C ALA A 49 24.35 18.45 -0.04
N ILE A 50 23.15 19.00 0.08
CA ILE A 50 22.30 19.52 -0.99
C ILE A 50 21.55 20.76 -0.47
N PRO A 51 22.09 21.99 -0.68
CA PRO A 51 21.38 23.21 -0.34
C PRO A 51 20.04 23.32 -1.09
N TRP A 52 19.00 23.88 -0.46
CA TRP A 52 17.64 23.98 -1.04
C TRP A 52 17.59 24.61 -2.43
N ARG A 53 18.43 25.61 -2.70
CA ARG A 53 18.57 26.26 -4.02
C ARG A 53 18.98 25.31 -5.15
N ASN A 54 19.56 24.15 -4.83
CA ASN A 54 19.93 23.12 -5.80
C ASN A 54 18.85 22.03 -5.93
N CYS A 55 17.81 22.05 -5.10
CA CYS A 55 16.71 21.09 -5.15
C CYS A 55 15.75 21.48 -6.27
N VAL A 56 15.49 20.56 -7.20
CA VAL A 56 14.56 20.80 -8.32
C VAL A 56 13.13 20.49 -7.90
N SER A 57 12.95 19.43 -7.11
CA SER A 57 11.65 19.04 -6.60
C SER A 57 11.70 18.47 -5.18
N LEU A 58 10.54 18.53 -4.53
CA LEU A 58 10.26 17.89 -3.25
C LEU A 58 9.00 17.03 -3.37
N SER A 59 9.14 15.75 -3.02
CA SER A 59 8.02 14.81 -2.89
C SER A 59 7.77 14.49 -1.41
N VAL A 60 6.59 14.82 -0.92
CA VAL A 60 6.13 14.62 0.48
C VAL A 60 4.75 13.99 0.47
N ASP A 61 4.31 13.36 1.57
CA ASP A 61 2.90 12.96 1.66
C ASP A 61 1.97 14.18 1.61
N ASN A 62 0.69 13.95 1.31
CA ASN A 62 -0.26 15.03 1.04
C ASN A 62 -0.88 15.62 2.32
N ALA A 63 -0.32 15.36 3.51
CA ALA A 63 -0.87 15.93 4.72
C ALA A 63 -0.71 17.46 4.74
N PRO A 64 -1.62 18.20 5.41
CA PRO A 64 -1.56 19.66 5.50
C PRO A 64 -0.25 20.20 6.08
N VAL A 65 0.37 19.47 7.00
CA VAL A 65 1.68 19.83 7.58
C VAL A 65 2.79 19.88 6.51
N ASN A 66 2.68 19.06 5.48
CA ASN A 66 3.67 18.94 4.42
C ASN A 66 3.37 19.87 3.25
N THR A 67 2.11 19.91 2.79
CA THR A 67 1.71 20.56 1.53
C THR A 67 0.76 21.75 1.68
N GLY A 68 0.32 22.08 2.91
CA GLY A 68 -0.64 23.16 3.14
C GLY A 68 -0.14 24.53 2.68
N ALA A 69 -1.05 25.44 2.34
CA ALA A 69 -0.67 26.77 1.83
C ALA A 69 0.02 27.66 2.88
N ARG A 70 -0.20 27.40 4.17
CA ARG A 70 0.35 28.17 5.30
C ARG A 70 0.92 27.22 6.34
N ASN A 71 2.03 27.63 6.97
CA ASN A 71 2.67 26.90 8.08
C ASN A 71 2.92 25.42 7.77
N SER A 72 3.31 25.12 6.54
CA SER A 72 3.70 23.80 6.07
C SER A 72 5.18 23.75 5.68
N ILE A 73 5.71 22.55 5.50
CA ILE A 73 7.05 22.34 4.94
C ILE A 73 7.15 23.00 3.56
N ALA A 74 6.15 22.82 2.70
CA ALA A 74 6.10 23.42 1.38
C ALA A 74 6.19 24.96 1.43
N SER A 75 5.37 25.59 2.27
CA SER A 75 5.35 27.05 2.42
C SER A 75 6.67 27.62 2.97
N ARG A 76 7.46 26.81 3.67
CA ARG A 76 8.78 27.19 4.21
C ARG A 76 9.85 27.09 3.13
N ILE A 77 9.90 25.96 2.42
CA ILE A 77 10.89 25.74 1.37
C ILE A 77 10.67 26.70 0.18
N LEU A 78 9.43 27.04 -0.15
CA LEU A 78 9.13 28.05 -1.17
C LEU A 78 9.68 29.44 -0.83
N LYS A 79 9.92 29.76 0.46
CA LYS A 79 10.60 31.00 0.85
C LYS A 79 12.11 30.95 0.58
N GLU A 80 12.72 29.78 0.71
CA GLU A 80 14.15 29.55 0.43
C GLU A 80 14.44 29.40 -1.07
N HIS A 81 13.54 28.71 -1.79
CA HIS A 81 13.67 28.43 -3.22
C HIS A 81 12.28 28.52 -3.89
N GLY A 82 11.94 29.72 -4.37
CA GLY A 82 10.62 29.99 -4.96
C GLY A 82 10.29 29.20 -6.24
N SER A 83 11.29 28.64 -6.92
CA SER A 83 11.12 27.88 -8.17
C SER A 83 11.08 26.36 -7.98
N ILE A 84 11.16 25.87 -6.73
CA ILE A 84 11.11 24.43 -6.46
C ILE A 84 9.74 23.85 -6.81
N TYR A 85 9.72 22.69 -7.47
CA TYR A 85 8.49 21.96 -7.75
C TYR A 85 8.10 21.06 -6.57
N ILE A 86 7.01 21.38 -5.87
CA ILE A 86 6.53 20.58 -4.74
C ILE A 86 5.32 19.78 -5.17
N HIS A 87 5.35 18.47 -4.95
CA HIS A 87 4.24 17.61 -5.29
C HIS A 87 3.98 16.55 -4.22
N GLY A 88 2.76 16.04 -4.24
CA GLY A 88 2.35 14.93 -3.40
C GLY A 88 3.09 13.63 -3.75
N CYS A 89 3.20 12.75 -2.76
CA CYS A 89 3.84 11.46 -2.90
C CYS A 89 3.06 10.62 -3.93
N PRO A 90 3.68 10.21 -5.05
CA PRO A 90 2.99 9.42 -6.08
C PRO A 90 2.36 8.16 -5.51
N CYS A 91 3.03 7.48 -4.58
CA CYS A 91 2.49 6.30 -3.90
C CYS A 91 1.19 6.60 -3.15
N HIS A 92 1.10 7.74 -2.46
CA HIS A 92 -0.10 8.12 -1.72
C HIS A 92 -1.25 8.52 -2.66
N ILE A 93 -0.93 9.20 -3.77
CA ILE A 93 -1.91 9.56 -4.80
C ILE A 93 -2.51 8.29 -5.42
N ILE A 94 -1.67 7.32 -5.82
CA ILE A 94 -2.11 6.04 -6.38
C ILE A 94 -2.96 5.28 -5.36
N HIS A 95 -2.50 5.20 -4.10
CA HIS A 95 -3.26 4.54 -3.03
C HIS A 95 -4.66 5.15 -2.85
N ASN A 96 -4.75 6.48 -2.73
CA ASN A 96 -6.05 7.15 -2.55
C ASN A 96 -6.96 6.94 -3.78
N THR A 97 -6.38 6.96 -4.98
CA THR A 97 -7.13 6.71 -6.22
C THR A 97 -7.68 5.29 -6.24
N ALA A 98 -6.86 4.29 -5.92
CA ALA A 98 -7.29 2.89 -5.85
C ALA A 98 -8.36 2.67 -4.77
N LYS A 99 -8.21 3.31 -3.60
CA LYS A 99 -9.22 3.27 -2.53
C LYS A 99 -10.57 3.82 -2.99
N GLN A 100 -10.59 4.97 -3.66
CA GLN A 100 -11.83 5.54 -4.18
C GLN A 100 -12.46 4.67 -5.28
N ALA A 101 -11.64 4.07 -6.15
CA ALA A 101 -12.13 3.10 -7.12
C ALA A 101 -12.74 1.86 -6.45
N GLY A 102 -12.15 1.37 -5.35
CA GLY A 102 -12.69 0.29 -4.53
C GLY A 102 -14.06 0.61 -3.93
N LEU A 103 -14.25 1.84 -3.43
CA LEU A 103 -15.57 2.30 -2.95
C LEU A 103 -16.62 2.33 -4.07
N GLY A 104 -16.26 2.84 -5.25
CA GLY A 104 -17.16 2.81 -6.40
C GLY A 104 -17.50 1.38 -6.86
N PHE A 105 -16.55 0.46 -6.78
CA PHE A 105 -16.79 -0.96 -7.05
C PHE A 105 -17.76 -1.56 -6.02
N LEU A 106 -17.58 -1.26 -4.73
CA LEU A 106 -18.47 -1.71 -3.65
C LEU A 106 -19.92 -1.25 -3.89
N GLU A 107 -20.13 0.00 -4.30
CA GLU A 107 -21.46 0.53 -4.60
C GLU A 107 -22.17 -0.22 -5.73
N VAL A 108 -21.43 -0.70 -6.73
CA VAL A 108 -21.99 -1.40 -7.90
C VAL A 108 -22.15 -2.91 -7.64
N CYS A 109 -21.15 -3.53 -7.02
CA CYS A 109 -21.07 -4.99 -6.89
C CYS A 109 -21.58 -5.52 -5.54
N GLY A 110 -21.74 -4.65 -4.54
CA GLY A 110 -22.25 -5.00 -3.22
C GLY A 110 -21.25 -5.72 -2.31
N PHE A 111 -19.96 -5.75 -2.66
CA PHE A 111 -18.89 -6.27 -1.80
C PHE A 111 -17.57 -5.52 -1.99
N ASP A 112 -16.71 -5.53 -0.97
CA ASP A 112 -15.38 -4.94 -0.99
C ASP A 112 -14.33 -6.02 -1.36
N PRO A 113 -13.55 -5.84 -2.44
CA PRO A 113 -12.43 -6.73 -2.78
C PRO A 113 -11.36 -6.86 -1.69
N GLU A 114 -11.14 -5.81 -0.88
CA GLU A 114 -10.20 -5.87 0.25
C GLU A 114 -10.72 -6.84 1.33
N ASP A 115 -11.98 -6.73 1.72
CA ASP A 115 -12.62 -7.63 2.68
C ASP A 115 -12.61 -9.08 2.17
N LEU A 116 -12.97 -9.31 0.90
CA LEU A 116 -12.89 -10.64 0.28
C LEU A 116 -11.49 -11.24 0.41
N THR A 117 -10.47 -10.43 0.14
CA THR A 117 -9.07 -10.86 0.20
C THR A 117 -8.67 -11.21 1.63
N VAL A 118 -9.07 -10.39 2.60
CA VAL A 118 -8.84 -10.62 4.02
C VAL A 118 -9.51 -11.93 4.46
N ASP A 119 -10.78 -12.12 4.14
CA ASP A 119 -11.56 -13.31 4.51
C ASP A 119 -10.97 -14.59 3.94
N VAL A 120 -10.66 -14.62 2.64
CA VAL A 120 -10.02 -15.77 2.00
C VAL A 120 -8.66 -16.06 2.64
N GLY A 121 -7.86 -15.02 2.89
CA GLY A 121 -6.58 -15.15 3.58
C GLY A 121 -6.73 -15.82 4.95
N TYR A 122 -7.61 -15.28 5.79
CA TYR A 122 -7.86 -15.81 7.14
C TYR A 122 -8.48 -17.21 7.13
N TRP A 123 -9.32 -17.54 6.15
CA TRP A 123 -9.89 -18.88 6.01
C TRP A 123 -8.81 -19.96 5.87
N PHE A 124 -7.81 -19.73 5.01
CA PHE A 124 -6.73 -20.68 4.79
C PHE A 124 -5.56 -20.53 5.76
N LYS A 125 -5.54 -19.47 6.57
CA LYS A 125 -4.48 -19.20 7.55
C LYS A 125 -4.37 -20.34 8.57
N GLY A 126 -3.19 -20.95 8.62
CA GLY A 126 -2.85 -21.97 9.63
C GLY A 126 -3.53 -23.33 9.45
N SER A 127 -4.35 -23.54 8.42
CA SER A 127 -5.02 -24.83 8.17
C SER A 127 -4.37 -25.56 6.99
N THR A 128 -3.53 -26.55 7.29
CA THR A 128 -2.96 -27.45 6.28
C THR A 128 -4.03 -28.25 5.56
N ASN A 129 -5.07 -28.70 6.28
CA ASN A 129 -6.19 -29.43 5.69
C ASN A 129 -6.91 -28.59 4.63
N ARG A 130 -7.34 -27.35 4.96
CA ARG A 130 -8.04 -26.49 4.00
C ARG A 130 -7.20 -26.22 2.75
N LYS A 131 -5.89 -26.00 2.92
CA LYS A 131 -4.96 -25.82 1.80
C LYS A 131 -4.85 -27.09 0.94
N GLY A 132 -4.73 -28.27 1.56
CA GLY A 132 -4.69 -29.55 0.87
C GLY A 132 -5.96 -29.82 0.05
N TYR A 133 -7.13 -29.59 0.63
CA TYR A 133 -8.40 -29.67 -0.10
C TYR A 133 -8.45 -28.69 -1.27
N LEU A 134 -8.01 -27.43 -1.08
CA LEU A 134 -7.97 -26.48 -2.20
C LEU A 134 -7.06 -26.96 -3.34
N THR A 135 -5.93 -27.63 -3.03
CA THR A 135 -5.07 -28.24 -4.05
C THR A 135 -5.83 -29.28 -4.89
N GLU A 136 -6.64 -30.14 -4.28
CA GLU A 136 -7.49 -31.11 -5.01
C GLU A 136 -8.47 -30.39 -5.95
N PHE A 137 -9.07 -29.27 -5.50
CA PHE A 137 -9.91 -28.45 -6.37
C PHE A 137 -9.12 -27.77 -7.50
N CYS A 138 -7.87 -27.36 -7.27
CA CYS A 138 -7.02 -26.86 -8.34
C CYS A 138 -6.78 -27.94 -9.41
N GLU A 139 -6.46 -29.17 -9.00
CA GLU A 139 -6.27 -30.31 -9.91
C GLU A 139 -7.54 -30.63 -10.72
N LEU A 140 -8.71 -30.64 -10.07
CA LEU A 140 -10.01 -30.88 -10.74
C LEU A 140 -10.31 -29.87 -11.84
N HIS A 141 -9.85 -28.63 -11.68
CA HIS A 141 -10.04 -27.56 -12.65
C HIS A 141 -8.85 -27.39 -13.62
N GLY A 142 -7.84 -28.27 -13.55
CA GLY A 142 -6.64 -28.18 -14.39
C GLY A 142 -5.81 -26.92 -14.12
N SER A 143 -5.91 -26.35 -12.91
CA SER A 143 -5.19 -25.16 -12.49
C SER A 143 -4.00 -25.51 -11.60
N GLU A 144 -2.94 -24.71 -11.67
CA GLU A 144 -1.86 -24.76 -10.69
C GLU A 144 -2.37 -24.23 -9.33
N TYR A 145 -1.94 -24.85 -8.23
CA TYR A 145 -2.16 -24.31 -6.90
C TYR A 145 -1.25 -23.11 -6.66
N LEU A 146 -1.86 -21.97 -6.33
CA LEU A 146 -1.15 -20.80 -5.85
C LEU A 146 -1.44 -20.62 -4.35
N GLU A 147 -0.39 -20.38 -3.57
CA GLU A 147 -0.54 -20.13 -2.15
C GLU A 147 -1.39 -18.87 -1.92
N ILE A 148 -2.45 -19.01 -1.12
CA ILE A 148 -3.26 -17.88 -0.67
C ILE A 148 -2.41 -16.96 0.21
N LEU A 149 -2.30 -15.70 -0.21
CA LEU A 149 -1.54 -14.67 0.50
C LEU A 149 -2.40 -13.95 1.53
N MET A 150 -1.77 -13.54 2.62
CA MET A 150 -2.38 -12.65 3.61
C MET A 150 -2.16 -11.20 3.20
N HIS A 151 -3.25 -10.46 3.02
CA HIS A 151 -3.20 -9.01 2.94
C HIS A 151 -3.13 -8.40 4.36
N VAL A 152 -2.29 -7.38 4.53
CA VAL A 152 -2.31 -6.51 5.72
C VAL A 152 -2.29 -5.07 5.23
N SER A 153 -3.23 -4.27 5.70
CA SER A 153 -3.51 -2.90 5.24
C SER A 153 -2.32 -1.95 5.29
N ILE A 154 -1.30 -2.23 6.11
CA ILE A 154 -0.06 -1.42 6.19
C ILE A 154 0.85 -1.53 4.94
N ARG A 155 0.60 -2.49 4.04
CA ARG A 155 1.34 -2.66 2.78
C ARG A 155 0.35 -2.69 1.63
N TRP A 156 -0.17 -1.54 1.26
CA TRP A 156 -1.21 -1.38 0.22
C TRP A 156 -0.90 -2.10 -1.11
N LEU A 157 0.37 -2.18 -1.53
CA LEU A 157 0.78 -2.96 -2.73
C LEU A 157 0.57 -4.47 -2.60
N SER A 158 0.29 -5.01 -1.41
CA SER A 158 0.01 -6.43 -1.23
C SER A 158 -1.40 -6.81 -1.68
N LEU A 159 -2.36 -5.87 -1.72
CA LEU A 159 -3.74 -6.16 -2.10
C LEU A 159 -3.83 -6.66 -3.54
N GLU A 160 -3.18 -5.95 -4.49
CA GLU A 160 -3.11 -6.34 -5.90
C GLU A 160 -2.61 -7.78 -6.06
N ARG A 161 -1.52 -8.13 -5.35
CA ARG A 161 -0.92 -9.46 -5.43
C ARG A 161 -1.84 -10.54 -4.88
N CYS A 162 -2.56 -10.27 -3.79
CA CYS A 162 -3.50 -11.22 -3.20
C CYS A 162 -4.73 -11.41 -4.09
N LEU A 163 -5.33 -10.32 -4.57
CA LEU A 163 -6.47 -10.35 -5.50
C LEU A 163 -6.11 -11.07 -6.81
N THR A 164 -4.94 -10.80 -7.37
CA THR A 164 -4.47 -11.47 -8.60
C THR A 164 -4.41 -12.99 -8.41
N ARG A 165 -3.90 -13.48 -7.27
CA ARG A 165 -3.89 -14.92 -6.99
C ARG A 165 -5.29 -15.49 -6.88
N ILE A 166 -6.19 -14.81 -6.14
CA ILE A 166 -7.59 -15.22 -6.03
C ILE A 166 -8.23 -15.33 -7.41
N LEU A 167 -8.02 -14.36 -8.30
CA LEU A 167 -8.54 -14.37 -9.66
C LEU A 167 -7.94 -15.51 -10.52
N GLN A 168 -6.63 -15.76 -10.40
CA GLN A 168 -5.95 -16.83 -11.13
C GLN A 168 -6.47 -18.23 -10.76
N GLN A 169 -6.94 -18.42 -9.52
CA GLN A 169 -7.49 -19.68 -9.03
C GLN A 169 -9.00 -19.57 -8.70
N TYR A 170 -9.72 -18.64 -9.35
CA TYR A 170 -11.11 -18.32 -9.04
C TYR A 170 -12.03 -19.53 -9.16
N GLU A 171 -11.94 -20.29 -10.26
CA GLU A 171 -12.76 -21.48 -10.50
C GLU A 171 -12.57 -22.56 -9.41
N PRO A 172 -11.33 -22.99 -9.08
CA PRO A 172 -11.06 -23.86 -7.93
C PRO A 172 -11.63 -23.33 -6.61
N LEU A 173 -11.41 -22.04 -6.29
CA LEU A 173 -11.90 -21.43 -5.04
C LEU A 173 -13.42 -21.42 -4.97
N ALA A 174 -14.09 -21.04 -6.07
CA ALA A 174 -15.54 -21.01 -6.14
C ALA A 174 -16.14 -22.41 -5.95
N SER A 175 -15.54 -23.42 -6.58
CA SER A 175 -15.94 -24.83 -6.42
C SER A 175 -15.71 -25.33 -4.98
N TYR A 176 -14.56 -25.02 -4.39
CA TYR A 176 -14.23 -25.32 -2.99
C TYR A 176 -15.23 -24.71 -2.00
N PHE A 177 -15.57 -23.43 -2.14
CA PHE A 177 -16.52 -22.79 -1.21
C PHE A 177 -17.97 -23.26 -1.44
N LYS A 178 -18.35 -23.58 -2.69
CA LYS A 178 -19.65 -24.22 -3.01
C LYS A 178 -19.75 -25.66 -2.47
N SER A 179 -18.65 -26.38 -2.32
CA SER A 179 -18.64 -27.72 -1.72
C SER A 179 -18.64 -27.63 -0.19
N SER A 180 -17.88 -26.69 0.38
CA SER A 180 -17.77 -26.48 1.83
C SER A 180 -19.07 -25.99 2.47
N SER A 181 -19.83 -25.14 1.77
CA SER A 181 -21.17 -24.69 2.19
C SER A 181 -22.19 -25.84 2.28
N ARG A 182 -22.05 -26.89 1.46
CA ARG A 182 -22.87 -28.11 1.55
C ARG A 182 -22.48 -29.01 2.74
N HIS A 183 -21.21 -29.04 3.11
CA HIS A 183 -20.73 -29.81 4.25
C HIS A 183 -21.06 -29.17 5.62
N HIS A 184 -21.18 -27.84 5.67
CA HIS A 184 -21.67 -27.14 6.87
C HIS A 184 -23.15 -27.43 7.15
N ILE A 185 -23.99 -27.57 6.12
CA ILE A 185 -25.40 -27.97 6.28
C ILE A 185 -25.51 -29.42 6.76
N SER A 186 -24.70 -30.35 6.22
CA SER A 186 -24.71 -31.75 6.66
C SER A 186 -24.16 -31.96 8.07
N MET A 187 -23.18 -31.16 8.51
CA MET A 187 -22.67 -31.21 9.89
C MET A 187 -23.66 -30.65 10.92
N ILE A 188 -24.43 -29.61 10.57
CA ILE A 188 -25.50 -29.09 11.45
C ILE A 188 -26.63 -30.11 11.60
N GLN A 189 -27.05 -30.74 10.49
CA GLN A 189 -28.10 -31.77 10.51
C GLN A 189 -27.68 -33.09 11.20
N MET A 190 -26.38 -33.41 11.23
CA MET A 190 -25.87 -34.55 12.01
C MET A 190 -25.84 -34.27 13.51
N ASN A 191 -25.58 -33.03 13.93
CA ASN A 191 -25.57 -32.65 15.35
C ASN A 191 -26.98 -32.55 15.96
N GLU A 192 -28.01 -32.22 15.17
CA GLU A 192 -29.41 -32.19 15.64
C GLU A 192 -30.06 -33.59 15.75
N ARG A 193 -29.41 -34.65 15.25
CA ARG A 193 -29.90 -36.04 15.38
C ARG A 193 -29.22 -36.82 16.51
N LEU A 194 -28.28 -36.20 17.22
CA LEU A 194 -27.53 -36.77 18.34
C LEU A 194 -27.77 -36.01 19.66
N LEU A 195 -28.80 -35.16 19.70
CA LEU A 195 -29.42 -34.61 20.91
C LEU A 195 -30.88 -35.06 20.95
#